data_AF-D3TL43-F1
#
_entry.id   AF-D3TL43-F1
#
_cell.length_a   1.000
_cell.length_b   1.000
_cell.length_c   1.000
_cell.angle_alpha   90.00
_cell.angle_beta   90.00
_cell.angle_gamma   90.00
#
_symmetry.space_group_name_H-M   'P 1'
#
loop_
_entity.id
_entity.type
_entity.pdbx_description
1 polymer ?
#
loop_
_entity_poly.entity_id
_entity_poly.type
_entity_poly.pdbx_seq_one_letter_code
_entity_poly.pdbx_strand_id
1 'polypeptide(L)'
;SFSIFILVSGSANQTDHGENAAGGLIMTLGIVILVTAIFGFIAALRESKRKLIIYVPILVMLILTQLVMTSMASHGTRDGLSGSIRQGFEELWSSEIQAPGALAHYEDWLHCCGVNNTDDYRRIQHEIPKTCCHKRDCSQMENLYQDGCMAKFEEYLSDKTLAFSIVNCLLIIVEVISAVLGWLMISKLKNEFRRTNARWL
;
A
#
# COMPACT_ATOMS: atom_id res chain seq x y z
N SER A 1 6.00 3.31 -10.46
CA SER A 1 5.21 2.65 -9.40
C SER A 1 5.92 2.65 -8.05
N PHE A 2 7.21 2.29 -7.95
CA PHE A 2 8.00 2.52 -6.73
C PHE A 2 8.05 3.99 -6.30
N SER A 3 8.11 4.94 -7.24
CA SER A 3 8.10 6.37 -6.92
C SER A 3 6.78 6.84 -6.28
N ILE A 4 5.66 6.16 -6.52
CA ILE A 4 4.37 6.53 -5.93
C ILE A 4 4.29 6.02 -4.49
N PHE A 5 4.78 4.81 -4.22
CA PHE A 5 4.90 4.30 -2.85
C PHE A 5 5.87 5.16 -2.02
N ILE A 6 7.02 5.56 -2.58
CA ILE A 6 7.99 6.45 -1.92
C ILE A 6 7.40 7.85 -1.68
N LEU A 7 6.63 8.41 -2.62
CA LEU A 7 5.96 9.71 -2.44
C LEU A 7 4.82 9.64 -1.40
N VAL A 8 4.12 8.51 -1.31
CA VAL A 8 3.10 8.25 -0.28
C VAL A 8 3.75 8.17 1.10
N SER A 9 4.86 7.44 1.24
CA SER A 9 5.63 7.40 2.49
C SER A 9 6.26 8.75 2.84
N GLY A 10 6.68 9.54 1.83
CA GLY A 10 7.25 10.87 2.02
C GLY A 10 6.23 11.94 2.43
N SER A 11 4.98 11.85 1.95
CA SER A 11 3.91 12.77 2.33
C SER A 11 3.30 12.46 3.70
N ALA A 12 3.52 11.25 4.24
CA ALA A 12 3.07 10.86 5.58
C ALA A 12 3.91 11.50 6.71
N ASN A 13 5.05 12.13 6.38
CA ASN A 13 5.94 12.70 7.39
C ASN A 13 5.62 14.15 7.78
N GLN A 14 4.55 14.74 7.22
CA GLN A 14 4.22 16.14 7.51
C GLN A 14 2.73 16.41 7.38
N THR A 15 1.94 16.05 8.39
CA THR A 15 0.77 16.84 8.82
C THR A 15 0.20 16.31 10.12
N ASP A 16 0.28 17.17 11.15
CA ASP A 16 -0.52 17.09 12.36
C ASP A 16 -2.04 17.09 12.04
N HIS A 17 -2.78 16.44 12.93
CA HIS A 17 -4.25 16.38 13.05
C HIS A 17 -5.02 15.52 12.04
N GLY A 18 -5.44 14.35 12.54
CA GLY A 18 -6.04 13.18 11.87
C GLY A 18 -7.32 13.35 11.03
N GLU A 19 -7.79 14.56 10.74
CA GLU A 19 -8.91 14.78 9.80
C GLU A 19 -8.45 14.93 8.34
N ASN A 20 -7.18 15.29 8.10
CA ASN A 20 -6.64 15.56 6.76
C ASN A 20 -5.94 14.35 6.10
N ALA A 21 -5.63 13.30 6.87
CA ALA A 21 -4.92 12.13 6.38
C ALA A 21 -5.76 11.27 5.43
N ALA A 22 -7.06 11.11 5.73
CA ALA A 22 -7.99 10.38 4.87
C ALA A 22 -8.19 11.09 3.51
N GLY A 23 -8.26 12.42 3.52
CA GLY A 23 -8.37 13.23 2.30
C GLY A 23 -7.13 13.12 1.41
N GLY A 24 -5.94 13.16 2.01
CA GLY A 24 -4.67 13.00 1.28
C GLY A 24 -4.54 11.63 0.60
N LEU A 25 -4.94 10.56 1.27
CA LEU A 25 -4.93 9.21 0.71
C LEU A 25 -5.88 9.07 -0.48
N ILE A 26 -7.13 9.56 -0.35
CA ILE A 26 -8.13 9.50 -1.42
C ILE A 26 -7.70 10.35 -2.63
N MET A 27 -7.16 11.54 -2.39
CA MET A 27 -6.66 12.42 -3.46
C MET A 27 -5.50 11.79 -4.20
N THR A 28 -4.56 11.18 -3.47
CA THR A 28 -3.39 10.52 -4.06
C THR A 28 -3.82 9.30 -4.88
N LEU A 29 -4.73 8.48 -4.35
CA LEU A 29 -5.29 7.33 -5.07
C LEU A 29 -5.98 7.78 -6.37
N GLY A 30 -6.75 8.87 -6.32
CA GLY A 30 -7.42 9.45 -7.48
C GLY A 30 -6.45 9.93 -8.56
N ILE A 31 -5.35 10.59 -8.17
CA ILE A 31 -4.30 11.04 -9.11
C ILE A 31 -3.63 9.85 -9.79
N VAL A 32 -3.33 8.78 -9.05
CA VAL A 32 -2.71 7.56 -9.61
C VAL A 32 -3.62 6.92 -10.64
N ILE A 33 -4.91 6.78 -10.34
CA ILE A 33 -5.91 6.23 -11.27
C ILE A 33 -6.04 7.10 -12.53
N LEU A 34 -6.04 8.43 -12.38
CA LEU A 34 -6.06 9.35 -13.52
C LEU A 34 -4.82 9.21 -14.39
N VAL A 35 -3.64 9.12 -13.78
CA VAL A 35 -2.38 8.97 -14.50
C VAL A 35 -2.35 7.64 -15.25
N THR A 36 -2.73 6.52 -14.62
CA THR A 36 -2.78 5.22 -15.30
C THR A 36 -3.80 5.21 -16.44
N ALA A 37 -4.96 5.86 -16.26
CA ALA A 37 -5.96 6.01 -17.32
C ALA A 37 -5.42 6.85 -18.51
N ILE A 38 -4.74 7.97 -18.24
CA ILE A 38 -4.12 8.81 -19.27
C ILE A 38 -3.04 8.04 -20.02
N PHE A 39 -2.20 7.27 -19.32
CA PHE A 39 -1.18 6.45 -19.98
C PHE A 39 -1.80 5.33 -20.83
N GLY A 40 -2.85 4.67 -20.35
CA GLY A 40 -3.61 3.69 -21.13
C GLY A 40 -4.24 4.30 -22.38
N PHE A 41 -4.81 5.50 -22.26
CA PHE A 41 -5.40 6.23 -23.38
C PHE A 41 -4.35 6.70 -24.40
N ILE A 42 -3.21 7.23 -23.94
CA ILE A 42 -2.09 7.64 -24.81
C ILE A 42 -1.48 6.42 -25.52
N ALA A 43 -1.41 5.26 -24.86
CA ALA A 43 -0.94 4.02 -25.46
C ALA A 43 -1.89 3.55 -26.60
N ALA A 44 -3.20 3.71 -26.43
CA ALA A 44 -4.19 3.39 -27.46
C ALA A 44 -4.16 4.37 -28.65
N LEU A 45 -3.89 5.66 -28.42
CA LEU A 45 -3.96 6.69 -29.47
C LEU A 45 -2.69 6.85 -30.32
N ARG A 46 -1.50 6.46 -29.82
CA ARG A 46 -0.24 6.77 -30.54
C ARG A 46 0.23 5.64 -31.44
N GLU A 47 -0.07 5.74 -32.74
CA GLU A 47 0.53 4.92 -33.82
C GLU A 47 2.03 5.20 -34.10
N SER A 48 2.72 5.95 -33.23
CA SER A 48 4.13 6.30 -33.43
C SER A 48 5.06 5.15 -33.01
N LYS A 49 5.64 4.45 -34.00
CA LYS A 49 6.47 3.24 -33.87
C LYS A 49 7.56 3.29 -32.78
N ARG A 50 8.22 4.45 -32.58
CA ARG A 50 9.32 4.60 -31.61
C ARG A 50 8.86 4.63 -30.14
N LYS A 51 7.64 5.10 -29.86
CA LYS A 51 7.13 5.21 -28.48
C LYS A 51 6.61 3.89 -27.93
N LEU A 52 6.09 3.03 -28.82
CA LEU A 52 5.57 1.71 -28.46
C LEU A 52 6.68 0.73 -28.03
N ILE A 53 7.86 0.82 -28.66
CA ILE A 53 9.04 -0.03 -28.32
C ILE A 53 9.55 0.23 -26.90
N ILE A 54 9.45 1.46 -26.39
CA ILE A 54 9.86 1.82 -25.02
C ILE A 54 8.76 1.48 -24.00
N TYR A 55 7.50 1.52 -24.43
CA TYR A 55 6.35 1.27 -23.54
C TYR A 55 6.22 -0.19 -23.11
N VAL A 56 6.40 -1.15 -24.03
CA VAL A 56 6.30 -2.60 -23.73
C VAL A 56 7.25 -3.07 -22.61
N PRO A 57 8.57 -2.75 -22.61
CA PRO A 57 9.46 -3.17 -21.53
C PRO A 57 9.10 -2.51 -20.18
N ILE A 58 8.58 -1.27 -20.19
CA ILE A 58 8.09 -0.63 -18.96
C ILE A 58 6.90 -1.42 -18.39
N LEU A 59 5.93 -1.81 -19.21
CA LEU A 59 4.81 -2.64 -18.77
C LEU A 59 5.28 -3.99 -18.21
N VAL A 60 6.25 -4.64 -18.85
CA VAL A 60 6.81 -5.91 -18.35
C VAL A 60 7.45 -5.71 -16.97
N MET A 61 8.21 -4.63 -16.76
CA MET A 61 8.79 -4.32 -15.45
C MET A 61 7.71 -4.04 -14.38
N LEU A 62 6.59 -3.45 -14.77
CA LEU A 62 5.44 -3.24 -13.88
C LEU A 62 4.81 -4.57 -13.46
N ILE A 63 4.53 -5.46 -14.42
CA ILE A 63 3.99 -6.80 -14.13
C ILE A 63 4.94 -7.57 -13.20
N LEU A 64 6.25 -7.55 -13.46
CA LEU A 64 7.24 -8.21 -12.60
C LEU A 64 7.22 -7.66 -11.18
N THR A 65 7.14 -6.33 -11.03
CA THR A 65 7.03 -5.70 -9.71
C THR A 65 5.76 -6.14 -8.98
N GLN A 66 4.61 -6.17 -9.67
CA GLN A 66 3.33 -6.57 -9.09
C GLN A 66 3.31 -8.05 -8.68
N LEU A 67 3.97 -8.91 -9.45
CA LEU A 67 4.14 -10.33 -9.12
C LEU A 67 4.99 -10.51 -7.86
N VAL A 68 6.10 -9.77 -7.73
CA VAL A 68 6.93 -9.80 -6.52
C VAL A 68 6.16 -9.29 -5.29
N MET A 69 5.43 -8.19 -5.43
CA MET A 69 4.60 -7.65 -4.33
C MET A 69 3.53 -8.66 -3.90
N THR A 70 2.88 -9.34 -4.85
CA THR A 70 1.84 -10.34 -4.54
C THR A 70 2.42 -11.59 -3.90
N SER A 71 3.58 -12.07 -4.37
CA SER A 71 4.24 -13.23 -3.79
C SER A 71 4.77 -12.95 -2.38
N MET A 72 5.31 -11.75 -2.15
CA MET A 72 5.69 -11.30 -0.82
C MET A 72 4.49 -11.16 0.10
N ALA A 73 3.36 -10.65 -0.39
CA ALA A 73 2.13 -10.59 0.39
C ALA A 73 1.64 -12.00 0.76
N SER A 74 1.56 -12.95 -0.20
CA SER A 74 1.05 -14.29 0.09
C SER A 74 1.96 -15.13 0.98
N HIS A 75 3.28 -15.04 0.82
CA HIS A 75 4.25 -15.75 1.67
C HIS A 75 4.49 -15.04 3.00
N GLY A 76 4.44 -13.71 3.02
CA GLY A 76 4.60 -12.90 4.22
C GLY A 76 3.42 -13.08 5.17
N THR A 77 2.18 -13.18 4.69
CA THR A 77 0.98 -13.07 5.54
C THR A 77 0.83 -14.16 6.61
N ARG A 78 1.44 -15.35 6.49
CA ARG A 78 1.25 -16.42 7.50
C ARG A 78 2.29 -16.46 8.61
N ASP A 79 3.57 -16.23 8.31
CA ASP A 79 4.64 -16.32 9.31
C ASP A 79 5.54 -15.06 9.37
N GLY A 80 5.75 -14.37 8.25
CA GLY A 80 6.68 -13.23 8.17
C GLY A 80 6.05 -11.88 8.58
N LEU A 81 4.77 -11.68 8.27
CA LEU A 81 4.02 -10.46 8.52
C LEU A 81 3.71 -10.35 10.01
N SER A 82 3.15 -11.39 10.64
CA SER A 82 2.97 -11.44 12.09
C SER A 82 4.29 -11.30 12.85
N GLY A 83 5.37 -11.91 12.36
CA GLY A 83 6.71 -11.72 12.93
C GLY A 83 7.20 -10.27 12.86
N SER A 84 7.04 -9.62 11.71
CA SER A 84 7.45 -8.22 11.50
C SER A 84 6.58 -7.24 12.30
N ILE A 85 5.26 -7.51 12.37
CA ILE A 85 4.32 -6.73 13.18
C ILE A 85 4.71 -6.84 14.65
N ARG A 86 4.95 -8.06 15.13
CA ARG A 86 5.37 -8.29 16.52
C ARG A 86 6.65 -7.53 16.84
N GLN A 87 7.68 -7.63 16.00
CA GLN A 87 8.93 -6.91 16.20
C GLN A 87 8.71 -5.39 16.20
N GLY A 88 7.90 -4.86 15.28
CA GLY A 88 7.57 -3.44 15.25
C GLY A 88 6.87 -2.97 16.53
N PHE A 89 5.87 -3.72 17.02
CA PHE A 89 5.20 -3.39 18.27
C PHE A 89 6.10 -3.57 19.50
N GLU A 90 7.03 -4.53 19.50
CA GLU A 90 8.05 -4.66 20.55
C GLU A 90 9.00 -3.44 20.58
N GLU A 91 9.43 -2.96 19.42
CA GLU A 91 10.24 -1.74 19.31
C GLU A 91 9.46 -0.50 19.78
N LEU A 92 8.20 -0.36 19.34
CA LEU A 92 7.32 0.73 19.81
C LEU A 92 7.09 0.67 21.32
N TRP A 93 6.90 -0.52 21.87
CA TRP A 93 6.72 -0.71 23.31
C TRP A 93 7.98 -0.35 24.09
N SER A 94 9.16 -0.71 23.58
CA SER A 94 10.43 -0.30 24.18
C SER A 94 10.61 1.23 24.19
N SER A 95 10.07 1.92 23.18
CA SER A 95 10.03 3.39 23.14
C SER A 95 9.01 3.94 24.12
N GLU A 96 7.82 3.34 24.23
CA GLU A 96 6.75 3.75 25.16
C GLU A 96 7.22 3.68 26.63
N ILE A 97 8.00 2.65 26.97
CA ILE A 97 8.61 2.51 28.30
C ILE A 97 9.58 3.67 28.60
N GLN A 98 10.35 4.12 27.61
CA GLN A 98 11.32 5.20 27.78
C GLN A 98 10.67 6.58 27.78
N ALA A 99 9.70 6.79 26.89
CA ALA A 99 8.97 8.03 26.72
C ALA A 99 7.51 7.73 26.35
N PRO A 100 6.53 8.18 27.15
CA PRO A 100 5.13 7.90 26.87
C PRO A 100 4.66 8.60 25.59
N GLY A 101 3.82 7.93 24.81
CA GLY A 101 3.19 8.46 23.60
C GLY A 101 3.68 7.88 22.28
N ALA A 102 4.59 6.91 22.29
CA ALA A 102 4.98 6.15 21.09
C ALA A 102 3.80 5.31 20.55
N LEU A 103 2.94 4.79 21.43
CA LEU A 103 1.79 3.98 21.06
C LEU A 103 0.50 4.79 20.84
N ALA A 104 0.44 6.02 21.34
CA ALA A 104 -0.75 6.88 21.37
C ALA A 104 -1.44 7.04 20.00
N HIS A 105 -0.68 7.07 18.90
CA HIS A 105 -1.25 7.14 17.55
C HIS A 105 -2.07 5.90 17.20
N TYR A 106 -1.54 4.72 17.50
CA TYR A 106 -2.22 3.45 17.18
C TYR A 106 -3.44 3.24 18.07
N GLU A 107 -3.37 3.66 19.33
CA GLU A 107 -4.49 3.58 20.28
C GLU A 107 -5.67 4.44 19.84
N ASP A 108 -5.43 5.70 19.45
CA ASP A 108 -6.47 6.62 18.96
C ASP A 108 -7.03 6.15 17.60
N TRP A 109 -6.18 5.57 16.74
CA TRP A 109 -6.58 5.15 15.40
C TRP A 109 -7.34 3.81 15.35
N LEU A 110 -6.87 2.80 16.08
CA LEU A 110 -7.44 1.45 16.08
C LEU A 110 -8.42 1.21 17.23
N HIS A 111 -8.57 2.18 18.14
CA HIS A 111 -9.40 2.05 19.35
C HIS A 111 -9.00 0.83 20.18
N CYS A 112 -7.71 0.77 20.50
CA CYS A 112 -7.05 -0.30 21.25
C CYS A 112 -6.25 0.30 22.42
N CYS A 113 -5.73 -0.54 23.31
CA CYS A 113 -4.88 -0.08 24.41
C CYS A 113 -3.76 -1.07 24.70
N GLY A 114 -2.52 -0.56 24.72
CA GLY A 114 -1.34 -1.39 24.92
C GLY A 114 -1.06 -2.33 23.74
N VAL A 115 0.02 -3.10 23.83
CA VAL A 115 0.41 -4.03 22.75
C VAL A 115 -0.55 -5.20 22.70
N ASN A 116 -0.74 -5.88 23.83
CA ASN A 116 -1.61 -7.05 23.96
C ASN A 116 -2.93 -6.71 24.65
N ASN A 117 -2.88 -5.86 25.67
CA ASN A 117 -4.04 -5.37 26.38
C ASN A 117 -3.69 -4.18 27.26
N THR A 118 -4.71 -3.60 27.92
CA THR A 118 -4.53 -2.48 28.84
C THR A 118 -3.66 -2.79 30.07
N ASP A 119 -3.54 -4.06 30.48
CA ASP A 119 -2.71 -4.43 31.63
C ASP A 119 -1.21 -4.24 31.36
N ASP A 120 -0.80 -4.12 30.09
CA ASP A 120 0.59 -3.81 29.74
C ASP A 120 1.07 -2.51 30.40
N TYR A 121 0.22 -1.48 30.46
CA TYR A 121 0.51 -0.23 31.17
C TYR A 121 0.60 -0.41 32.69
N ARG A 122 -0.25 -1.27 33.27
CA ARG A 122 -0.19 -1.59 34.71
C ARG A 122 1.10 -2.30 35.09
N ARG A 123 1.60 -3.19 34.23
CA ARG A 123 2.85 -3.95 34.47
C ARG A 123 4.08 -3.06 34.55
N ILE A 124 4.12 -2.00 33.73
CA ILE A 124 5.20 -1.01 33.73
C ILE A 124 4.95 0.15 34.71
N GLN A 125 3.85 0.10 35.48
CA GLN A 125 3.40 1.14 36.40
C GLN A 125 3.27 2.54 35.77
N HIS A 126 2.94 2.60 34.47
CA HIS A 126 2.60 3.85 33.80
C HIS A 126 1.10 4.15 33.92
N GLU A 127 0.78 5.45 33.92
CA GLU A 127 -0.59 5.90 33.77
C GLU A 127 -1.11 5.53 32.38
N ILE A 128 -2.35 5.07 32.33
CA ILE A 128 -3.01 4.74 31.08
C ILE A 128 -3.22 6.05 30.30
N PRO A 129 -2.75 6.14 29.04
CA PRO A 129 -2.91 7.34 28.24
C PRO A 129 -4.38 7.56 27.88
N LYS A 130 -4.77 8.83 27.71
CA LYS A 130 -6.16 9.18 27.34
C LYS A 130 -6.59 8.60 25.99
N THR A 131 -5.63 8.27 25.11
CA THR A 131 -5.85 7.61 23.82
C THR A 131 -6.44 6.21 23.94
N CYS A 132 -6.23 5.52 25.07
CA CYS A 132 -6.83 4.22 25.37
C CYS A 132 -8.33 4.27 25.70
N CYS A 133 -8.95 5.46 25.72
CA CYS A 133 -10.32 5.62 26.21
C CYS A 133 -11.21 6.25 25.16
N HIS A 134 -12.46 5.80 25.14
CA HIS A 134 -13.49 6.33 24.27
C HIS A 134 -13.67 7.84 24.50
N LYS A 135 -13.60 8.64 23.43
CA LYS A 135 -13.62 10.11 23.48
C LYS A 135 -12.58 10.72 24.43
N ARG A 136 -11.50 10.01 24.71
CA ARG A 136 -10.42 10.42 25.63
C ARG A 136 -10.87 10.61 27.08
N ASP A 137 -11.96 9.96 27.46
CA ASP A 137 -12.51 10.00 28.82
C ASP A 137 -12.25 8.67 29.56
N CYS A 138 -11.17 8.65 30.33
CA CYS A 138 -10.78 7.50 31.15
C CYS A 138 -11.39 7.51 32.56
N SER A 139 -12.40 8.35 32.82
CA SER A 139 -13.01 8.48 34.15
C SER A 139 -13.77 7.22 34.57
N GLN A 140 -14.22 6.42 33.60
CA GLN A 140 -14.95 5.16 33.80
C GLN A 140 -14.19 4.00 33.17
N MET A 141 -14.07 2.89 33.89
CA MET A 141 -13.40 1.68 33.36
C MET A 141 -14.14 1.05 32.16
N GLU A 142 -15.42 1.36 31.97
CA GLU A 142 -16.22 0.90 30.83
C GLU A 142 -15.84 1.59 29.51
N ASN A 143 -15.25 2.79 29.57
CA ASN A 143 -14.80 3.53 28.39
C ASN A 143 -13.42 3.10 27.90
N LEU A 144 -12.78 2.14 28.58
CA LEU A 144 -11.41 1.74 28.33
C LEU A 144 -11.35 0.64 27.26
N TYR A 145 -10.52 0.83 26.23
CA TYR A 145 -10.27 -0.22 25.24
C TYR A 145 -9.51 -1.37 25.88
N GLN A 146 -10.07 -2.58 25.81
CA GLN A 146 -9.44 -3.79 26.34
C GLN A 146 -8.65 -4.58 25.29
N ASP A 147 -8.91 -4.32 24.02
CA ASP A 147 -8.24 -4.99 22.91
C ASP A 147 -6.82 -4.45 22.72
N GLY A 148 -5.86 -5.34 22.48
CA GLY A 148 -4.49 -4.98 22.17
C GLY A 148 -4.30 -4.43 20.76
N CYS A 149 -3.43 -3.43 20.61
CA CYS A 149 -3.18 -2.78 19.33
C CYS A 149 -2.51 -3.70 18.31
N MET A 150 -1.71 -4.67 18.74
CA MET A 150 -1.06 -5.61 17.83
C MET A 150 -2.10 -6.45 17.07
N ALA A 151 -3.05 -7.06 17.79
CA ALA A 151 -4.08 -7.90 17.19
C ALA A 151 -5.02 -7.09 16.27
N LYS A 152 -5.45 -5.89 16.70
CA LYS A 152 -6.26 -4.99 15.86
C LYS A 152 -5.54 -4.57 14.58
N PHE A 153 -4.22 -4.34 14.67
CA PHE A 153 -3.43 -4.00 13.51
C PHE A 153 -3.27 -5.17 12.54
N GLU A 154 -3.08 -6.39 13.06
CA GLU A 154 -3.08 -7.61 12.23
C GLU A 154 -4.42 -7.81 11.51
N GLU A 155 -5.54 -7.65 12.21
CA GLU A 155 -6.89 -7.72 11.63
C GLU A 155 -7.08 -6.66 10.54
N TYR A 156 -6.70 -5.41 10.84
CA TYR A 156 -6.74 -4.32 9.87
C TYR A 156 -5.93 -4.63 8.62
N LEU A 157 -4.70 -5.11 8.76
CA LEU A 157 -3.86 -5.46 7.62
C LEU A 157 -4.42 -6.67 6.86
N SER A 158 -4.93 -7.68 7.53
CA SER A 158 -5.58 -8.83 6.89
C SER A 158 -6.75 -8.39 6.00
N ASP A 159 -7.60 -7.49 6.49
CA ASP A 159 -8.74 -6.98 5.72
C ASP A 159 -8.29 -6.11 4.53
N LYS A 160 -7.30 -5.24 4.73
CA LYS A 160 -6.81 -4.36 3.65
C LYS A 160 -5.98 -5.09 2.61
N THR A 161 -5.23 -6.12 2.99
CA THR A 161 -4.42 -6.92 2.05
C THR A 161 -5.28 -7.69 1.07
N LEU A 162 -6.46 -8.17 1.48
CA LEU A 162 -7.43 -8.80 0.58
C LEU A 162 -7.89 -7.82 -0.51
N ALA A 163 -8.33 -6.62 -0.12
CA ALA A 163 -8.77 -5.60 -1.07
C ALA A 163 -7.63 -5.18 -2.02
N PHE A 164 -6.43 -4.98 -1.49
CA PHE A 164 -5.23 -4.69 -2.29
C PHE A 164 -4.93 -5.80 -3.30
N SER A 165 -5.02 -7.07 -2.88
CA SER A 165 -4.79 -8.23 -3.74
C SER A 165 -5.77 -8.27 -4.92
N ILE A 166 -7.05 -8.00 -4.68
CA ILE A 166 -8.07 -7.93 -5.75
C ILE A 166 -7.74 -6.81 -6.75
N VAL A 167 -7.46 -5.60 -6.26
CA VAL A 167 -7.12 -4.46 -7.12
C VAL A 167 -5.86 -4.73 -7.94
N ASN A 168 -4.83 -5.32 -7.31
CA ASN A 168 -3.58 -5.66 -8.00
C ASN A 168 -3.81 -6.72 -9.08
N CYS A 169 -4.65 -7.73 -8.83
CA CYS A 169 -5.00 -8.74 -9.82
C CYS A 169 -5.67 -8.14 -11.07
N LEU A 170 -6.64 -7.23 -10.87
CA LEU A 170 -7.28 -6.51 -11.99
C LEU A 170 -6.27 -5.68 -12.78
N LEU A 171 -5.31 -5.05 -12.09
CA LEU A 171 -4.26 -4.25 -12.70
C LEU A 171 -3.35 -5.12 -13.59
N ILE A 172 -2.91 -6.29 -13.11
CA ILE A 172 -2.11 -7.26 -13.88
C ILE A 172 -2.85 -7.66 -15.16
N ILE A 173 -4.15 -7.95 -15.08
CA ILE A 173 -4.96 -8.33 -16.25
C ILE A 173 -4.95 -7.22 -17.31
N VAL A 174 -5.15 -5.97 -16.90
CA VAL A 174 -5.13 -4.80 -17.81
C VAL A 174 -3.74 -4.59 -18.42
N GLU A 175 -2.67 -4.74 -17.64
CA GLU A 175 -1.29 -4.63 -18.13
C GLU A 175 -0.96 -5.73 -19.14
N VAL A 176 -1.37 -6.97 -18.89
CA VAL A 176 -1.15 -8.11 -19.81
C VAL A 176 -1.89 -7.87 -21.13
N ILE A 177 -3.16 -7.45 -21.09
CA ILE A 177 -3.92 -7.12 -22.30
C ILE A 177 -3.22 -6.00 -23.08
N SER A 178 -2.78 -4.95 -22.38
CA SER A 178 -2.05 -3.83 -22.98
C SER A 178 -0.72 -4.26 -23.62
N ALA A 179 0.02 -5.14 -22.96
CA ALA A 179 1.27 -5.68 -23.46
C ALA A 179 1.06 -6.57 -24.70
N VAL A 180 0.03 -7.42 -24.71
CA VAL A 180 -0.32 -8.26 -25.86
C VAL A 180 -0.72 -7.40 -27.05
N LEU A 181 -1.60 -6.40 -26.85
CA LEU A 181 -2.01 -5.48 -27.92
C LEU A 181 -0.83 -4.67 -28.45
N GLY A 182 0.02 -4.15 -27.56
CA GLY A 182 1.26 -3.46 -27.95
C GLY A 182 2.20 -4.35 -28.75
N TRP A 183 2.39 -5.60 -28.33
CA TRP A 183 3.21 -6.58 -29.05
C TRP A 183 2.64 -6.91 -30.43
N LEU A 184 1.33 -7.17 -30.53
CA LEU A 184 0.65 -7.43 -31.80
C LEU A 184 0.83 -6.26 -32.77
N MET A 185 0.70 -5.03 -32.29
CA MET A 185 0.90 -3.83 -33.10
C MET A 185 2.36 -3.69 -33.58
N ILE A 186 3.35 -3.91 -32.70
CA ILE A 186 4.77 -3.93 -33.10
C ILE A 186 5.03 -5.01 -34.16
N SER A 187 4.42 -6.19 -34.01
CA SER A 187 4.58 -7.31 -34.93
C SER A 187 4.04 -7.00 -36.33
N LYS A 188 2.86 -6.35 -36.41
CA LYS A 188 2.28 -5.87 -37.67
C LYS A 188 3.18 -4.83 -38.32
N LEU A 189 3.67 -3.86 -37.56
CA LEU A 189 4.58 -2.82 -38.05
C LEU A 189 5.90 -3.39 -38.60
N LYS A 190 6.48 -4.38 -37.91
CA LYS A 190 7.70 -5.07 -38.37
C LYS A 190 7.45 -5.88 -39.63
N ASN A 191 6.28 -6.52 -39.75
CA ASN A 191 5.88 -7.22 -40.98
C ASN A 191 5.73 -6.27 -42.17
N GLU A 192 5.06 -5.14 -41.99
CA GLU A 192 4.90 -4.13 -43.05
C GLU A 192 6.25 -3.56 -43.49
N PHE A 193 7.14 -3.24 -42.56
CA PHE A 193 8.50 -2.76 -42.91
C PHE A 193 9.27 -3.80 -43.72
N ARG A 194 9.24 -5.08 -43.33
CA ARG A 194 9.87 -6.18 -44.09
C ARG A 194 9.29 -6.31 -45.50
N ARG A 195 7.96 -6.24 -45.66
CA ARG A 195 7.28 -6.31 -46.97
C ARG A 195 7.65 -5.16 -47.89
N THR A 196 7.79 -3.95 -47.35
CA THR A 196 8.22 -2.79 -48.15
C THR A 196 9.68 -2.91 -48.55
N ASN A 197 10.58 -3.32 -47.64
CA ASN A 197 12.00 -3.50 -47.97
C ASN A 197 12.24 -4.61 -49.01
N ALA A 198 11.46 -5.70 -48.96
CA ALA A 198 11.55 -6.79 -49.94
C ALA A 198 11.01 -6.42 -51.32
N ARG A 199 10.24 -5.33 -51.47
CA ARG A 199 9.76 -4.82 -52.77
C ARG A 199 10.78 -3.94 -53.49
N TRP A 200 11.84 -3.49 -52.81
CA TRP A 200 12.88 -2.61 -53.36
C TRP A 200 14.22 -3.32 -53.62
N LEU A 201 14.27 -4.64 -53.43
CA LEU A 201 15.38 -5.55 -53.77
C LEU A 201 14.94 -6.44 -54.93
#